data_AF-X1GIQ5-F1
#
_entry.id   AF-X1GIQ5-F1
#
_cell.length_a   1.000
_cell.length_b   1.000
_cell.length_c   1.000
_cell.angle_alpha   90.00
_cell.angle_beta   90.00
_cell.angle_gamma   90.00
#
_symmetry.space_group_name_H-M   'P 1'
#
loop_
_entity.id
_entity.type
_entity.pdbx_description
1 polymer ?
#
loop_
_entity_poly.entity_id
_entity_poly.type
_entity_poly.pdbx_seq_one_letter_code
_entity_poly.pdbx_strand_id
1 'polypeptide(L)' 'DREALGLNFEVYATVKLSLPTKENLEAFETAVNRWPEVTNCATVTGGEDYVLRIITRDMHAFDD' A
#
# COMPACT_ATOMS: atom_id res chain seq x y z
N ASP A 1 -20.41 10.13 5.39
CA ASP A 1 -19.64 11.38 5.15
C ASP A 1 -18.17 11.12 5.36
N ARG A 2 -17.36 11.16 4.30
CA ARG A 2 -15.92 10.81 4.32
C ARG A 2 -15.04 11.91 4.92
N GLU A 3 -15.55 13.14 4.99
CA GLU A 3 -14.85 14.30 5.57
C GLU A 3 -14.82 14.27 7.10
N ALA A 4 -15.78 13.63 7.77
CA ALA A 4 -15.85 13.55 9.23
C ALA A 4 -14.85 12.56 9.87
N LEU A 5 -14.22 11.70 9.05
CA LEU A 5 -13.25 10.70 9.52
C LEU A 5 -11.79 11.17 9.38
N GLY A 6 -11.55 12.35 8.80
CA GLY A 6 -10.19 12.84 8.53
C GLY A 6 -9.44 12.07 7.43
N LEU A 7 -10.06 11.08 6.79
CA LEU A 7 -9.47 10.20 5.76
C LEU A 7 -9.33 10.91 4.39
N ASN A 8 -8.73 12.09 4.36
CA ASN A 8 -8.54 12.88 3.14
C ASN A 8 -7.19 12.61 2.44
N PHE A 9 -6.34 11.74 3.01
CA PHE A 9 -5.02 11.46 2.47
C PHE A 9 -5.01 10.10 1.77
N GLU A 10 -4.96 10.14 0.44
CA GLU A 10 -4.82 8.96 -0.41
C GLU A 10 -3.42 8.96 -1.03
N VAL A 11 -2.65 7.91 -0.74
CA VAL A 11 -1.30 7.73 -1.24
C VAL A 11 -1.25 6.49 -2.13
N TYR A 12 -0.64 6.66 -3.30
CA TYR A 12 -0.29 5.56 -4.18
C TYR A 12 1.20 5.29 -4.03
N ALA A 13 1.54 4.14 -3.44
CA ALA A 13 2.91 3.68 -3.36
C ALA A 13 3.13 2.61 -4.42
N THR A 14 4.12 2.80 -5.29
CA THR A 14 4.52 1.76 -6.24
C THR A 14 5.77 1.08 -5.74
N VAL A 15 5.70 -0.25 -5.66
CA VAL A 15 6.78 -1.07 -5.13
C VAL A 15 7.31 -1.93 -6.25
N LYS A 16 8.60 -1.73 -6.50
CA LYS A 16 9.38 -2.56 -7.39
C LYS A 16 10.28 -3.45 -6.56
N LEU A 17 10.01 -4.74 -6.58
CA LEU A 17 10.84 -5.70 -5.90
C LEU A 17 12.07 -5.94 -6.76
N SER A 18 13.25 -5.90 -6.15
CA SER A 18 14.49 -6.24 -6.85
C SER A 18 14.48 -7.69 -7.35
N LEU A 19 13.72 -8.56 -6.66
CA LEU A 19 13.52 -9.97 -6.98
C LEU A 19 12.03 -10.31 -6.79
N PRO A 20 11.23 -10.33 -7.88
CA PRO A 20 9.82 -10.69 -7.84
C PRO A 20 9.65 -12.22 -7.79
N THR A 21 10.25 -12.84 -6.78
CA THR A 21 10.03 -14.25 -6.46
C THR A 21 8.75 -14.40 -5.66
N LYS A 22 8.02 -15.49 -5.87
CA LYS A 22 6.74 -15.76 -5.22
C LYS A 22 6.78 -15.58 -3.69
N GLU A 23 7.85 -16.04 -3.03
CA GLU A 23 8.05 -15.83 -1.59
C GLU A 23 8.16 -14.36 -1.17
N ASN A 24 8.83 -13.51 -1.97
CA ASN A 24 8.94 -12.08 -1.66
C ASN A 24 7.61 -11.35 -1.91
N LEU A 25 6.89 -11.74 -2.96
CA LEU A 25 5.54 -11.25 -3.25
C LEU A 25 4.60 -11.58 -2.06
N GLU A 26 4.57 -12.84 -1.63
CA GLU A 26 3.74 -13.32 -0.52
C GLU A 26 4.13 -12.69 0.83
N ALA A 27 5.43 -12.54 1.11
CA ALA A 27 5.92 -11.88 2.32
C ALA A 27 5.56 -10.39 2.36
N PHE A 28 5.70 -9.70 1.23
CA PHE A 28 5.34 -8.30 1.09
C PHE A 28 3.83 -8.11 1.24
N GLU A 29 3.02 -8.90 0.53
CA GLU A 29 1.56 -8.87 0.64
C GLU A 29 1.12 -9.13 2.09
N THR A 30 1.71 -10.12 2.77
CA THR A 30 1.41 -10.41 4.18
C THR A 30 1.77 -9.26 5.11
N ALA A 31 2.91 -8.60 4.88
CA ALA A 31 3.33 -7.45 5.69
C ALA A 31 2.38 -6.26 5.50
N VAL A 32 2.01 -5.99 4.25
CA VAL A 32 1.07 -4.94 3.84
C VAL A 32 -0.33 -5.19 4.41
N ASN A 33 -0.79 -6.45 4.42
CA ASN A 33 -2.09 -6.83 4.97
C ASN A 33 -2.19 -6.60 6.49
N ARG A 34 -1.05 -6.49 7.19
CA ARG A 34 -1.03 -6.13 8.62
C ARG A 34 -1.30 -4.66 8.87
N TRP A 35 -1.20 -3.82 7.84
CA TRP A 35 -1.37 -2.38 7.97
C TRP A 35 -2.82 -1.99 7.66
N PRO A 36 -3.61 -1.59 8.67
CA PRO A 36 -5.03 -1.28 8.48
C PRO A 36 -5.26 -0.04 7.58
N GLU A 37 -4.20 0.73 7.32
CA GLU A 37 -4.21 1.91 6.43
C GLU A 37 -4.14 1.52 4.95
N VAL A 38 -3.68 0.31 4.64
CA VAL A 38 -3.63 -0.19 3.26
C VAL A 38 -5.01 -0.71 2.88
N THR A 39 -5.69 0.02 2.00
CA THR A 39 -7.06 -0.33 1.59
C THR A 39 -7.08 -1.16 0.31
N ASN A 40 -6.04 -1.07 -0.53
CA ASN A 40 -5.94 -1.85 -1.74
C ASN A 40 -4.50 -2.21 -2.08
N CYS A 41 -4.28 -3.45 -2.51
CA CYS A 41 -3.02 -3.92 -3.04
C CYS A 41 -3.31 -4.58 -4.39
N ALA A 42 -2.70 -4.10 -5.45
CA ALA A 42 -2.87 -4.63 -6.80
C ALA A 42 -1.50 -4.97 -7.40
N THR A 43 -1.36 -6.21 -7.89
CA THR A 43 -0.22 -6.60 -8.72
C THR A 43 -0.37 -5.98 -10.12
N VAL A 44 0.65 -5.28 -10.59
CA VAL A 44 0.66 -4.72 -11.95
C VAL A 44 1.59 -5.54 -12.82
N THR A 45 1.10 -6.04 -13.96
CA THR A 45 1.91 -6.75 -14.93
C THR A 45 2.41 -5.77 -16.00
N GLY A 46 3.64 -5.26 -15.85
CA GLY A 46 4.24 -4.38 -16.86
C GLY A 46 5.63 -3.82 -16.55
N GLY A 47 5.92 -3.42 -15.31
CA GLY A 47 7.22 -2.81 -14.94
C GLY A 47 7.42 -2.48 -13.46
N GLU A 48 6.33 -2.37 -12.72
CA GLU A 48 6.27 -2.31 -11.25
C GLU A 48 5.57 -3.59 -10.78
N ASP A 49 6.02 -4.17 -9.66
CA ASP A 49 5.48 -5.46 -9.19
C ASP A 49 4.16 -5.27 -8.43
N TYR A 50 4.04 -4.16 -7.70
CA TYR A 50 2.86 -3.82 -6.92
C TYR A 50 2.54 -2.35 -6.92
N VAL A 51 1.24 -2.05 -6.86
CA VAL A 51 0.70 -0.74 -6.56
C VAL A 51 -0.17 -0.87 -5.31
N LEU A 52 0.16 -0.08 -4.30
CA LEU A 52 -0.56 -0.02 -3.04
C LEU A 52 -1.32 1.29 -2.96
N ARG A 53 -2.58 1.18 -2.59
CA ARG A 53 -3.45 2.32 -2.29
C ARG A 53 -3.66 2.38 -0.78
N ILE A 54 -3.09 3.42 -0.20
CA ILE A 54 -3.11 3.67 1.25
C ILE A 54 -4.03 4.85 1.48
N ILE A 55 -5.01 4.67 2.37
CA ILE A 55 -5.93 5.74 2.77
C ILE A 55 -5.72 5.97 4.25
N THR A 56 -5.11 7.10 4.59
CA THR A 56 -4.84 7.48 5.97
C THR A 56 -5.45 8.84 6.30
N ARG A 57 -5.47 9.17 7.58
CA ARG A 57 -6.06 10.39 8.11
C ARG A 57 -5.09 11.57 8.09
N ASP A 58 -3.79 11.34 8.01
CA ASP A 58 -2.77 12.38 8.04
C ASP A 58 -1.43 11.87 7.48
N MET A 59 -0.65 12.71 6.79
CA MET A 59 0.67 12.36 6.25
C MET A 59 1.65 11.94 7.38
N HIS A 60 1.47 12.46 8.59
CA HIS A 60 2.29 12.08 9.75
C HIS A 60 2.09 10.63 10.20
N ALA A 61 0.98 9.96 9.83
CA ALA A 61 0.78 8.55 10.15
C ALA A 61 1.55 7.60 9.19
N PHE A 62 2.00 8.10 8.04
CA PHE A 62 2.78 7.33 7.08
C PHE A 62 4.30 7.36 7.34
N ASP A 63 4.78 8.34 8.13
CA ASP A 63 6.21 8.61 8.35
C ASP A 63 6.76 8.11 9.71
N ASP A 64 5.93 7.59 10.63
CA ASP A 64 6.33 7.08 11.96
C ASP A 64 6.36 5.54 12.05
#